data_AF-A0A971JLA1-F1
#
_entry.id   AF-A0A971JLA1-F1
#
_cell.length_a   1.000
_cell.length_b   1.000
_cell.length_c   1.000
_cell.angle_alpha   90.00
_cell.angle_beta   90.00
_cell.angle_gamma   90.00
#
_symmetry.space_group_name_H-M   'P 1'
#
loop_
_entity.id
_entity.type
_entity.pdbx_description
1 polymer ?
#
loop_
_entity_poly.entity_id
_entity_poly.type
_entity_poly.pdbx_seq_one_letter_code
_entity_poly.pdbx_strand_id
1 'polypeptide(L)' 'MYCRNCGKPVHEKALACPGCGVPPLLENKFCLNCGAETRPNQAFCIQCGGPLPRGITGQKDKIAA' A
#
# COMPACT_ATOMS: atom_id res chain seq x y z
N MET A 1 1.92 10.51 -5.44
CA MET A 1 1.30 9.39 -4.68
C MET A 1 2.22 8.98 -3.53
N TYR A 2 1.82 8.05 -2.67
CA TYR A 2 2.64 7.56 -1.55
C TYR A 2 3.02 6.08 -1.72
N CYS A 3 4.24 5.73 -1.33
CA CYS A 3 4.72 4.35 -1.37
C CYS A 3 3.94 3.48 -0.38
N ARG A 4 3.32 2.42 -0.86
CA ARG A 4 2.50 1.52 -0.05
C ARG A 4 3.31 0.55 0.82
N ASN A 5 4.64 0.60 0.74
CA ASN A 5 5.55 -0.13 1.63
C ASN A 5 6.12 0.72 2.77
N CYS A 6 6.37 2.02 2.57
CA CYS A 6 7.04 2.86 3.58
C CYS A 6 6.38 4.23 3.86
N GLY A 7 5.28 4.56 3.18
CA GLY A 7 4.52 5.79 3.42
C GLY A 7 5.18 7.07 2.91
N LYS A 8 6.35 7.02 2.26
CA LYS A 8 7.02 8.21 1.69
C LYS A 8 6.37 8.67 0.38
N PRO A 9 6.36 9.98 0.08
CA PRO A 9 5.89 10.49 -1.21
C PRO A 9 6.77 9.95 -2.34
N VAL A 10 6.15 9.59 -3.44
CA VAL A 10 6.81 9.03 -4.62
C VAL A 10 6.10 9.47 -5.89
N HIS A 11 6.89 9.62 -6.95
CA HIS A 11 6.38 9.92 -8.27
C HIS A 11 5.52 8.75 -8.79
N GLU A 12 4.44 9.08 -9.48
CA GLU A 12 3.43 8.13 -9.97
C GLU A 12 3.99 7.12 -10.98
N LYS A 13 4.99 7.54 -11.75
CA LYS A 13 5.72 6.71 -12.73
C LYS A 13 6.98 6.04 -12.17
N ALA A 14 7.22 6.12 -10.86
CA ALA A 14 8.44 5.54 -10.28
C ALA A 14 8.38 4.01 -10.27
N LEU A 15 9.37 3.37 -10.89
CA LEU A 15 9.52 1.91 -10.86
C LEU A 15 9.93 1.39 -9.49
N ALA A 16 10.71 2.18 -8.74
CA ALA A 16 11.16 1.89 -7.39
C ALA A 16 10.96 3.12 -6.49
N CYS A 17 10.58 2.91 -5.23
CA CYS A 17 10.49 4.00 -4.27
C CYS A 17 11.90 4.53 -3.94
N PRO A 18 12.18 5.83 -4.10
CA PRO A 18 13.50 6.38 -3.76
C PRO A 18 13.80 6.31 -2.25
N GLY A 19 12.77 6.12 -1.42
CA GLY A 19 12.90 6.03 0.03
C GLY A 19 13.15 4.63 0.58
N CYS A 20 12.77 3.55 -0.13
CA CYS A 20 12.94 2.17 0.37
C CYS A 20 13.32 1.13 -0.68
N GLY A 21 13.48 1.52 -1.95
CA GLY A 21 13.85 0.63 -3.07
C GLY A 21 12.72 -0.28 -3.58
N VAL A 22 11.64 -0.45 -2.82
CA VAL A 22 10.51 -1.33 -3.20
C VAL A 22 9.61 -0.66 -4.25
N PRO A 23 9.08 -1.41 -5.24
CA PRO A 23 8.08 -0.88 -6.16
C PRO A 23 6.89 -0.28 -5.37
N PRO A 24 6.54 1.00 -5.59
CA PRO A 24 5.61 1.73 -4.73
C PRO A 24 4.23 1.12 -4.51
N LEU A 25 3.74 0.33 -5.48
CA LEU A 25 2.41 -0.27 -5.46
C LEU A 25 2.39 -1.74 -5.06
N LEU A 26 3.57 -2.34 -4.80
CA LEU A 26 3.68 -3.77 -4.52
C LEU A 26 2.93 -4.14 -3.24
N GLU A 27 3.20 -3.41 -2.16
CA GLU A 27 2.70 -3.72 -0.82
C GLU A 27 1.39 -2.99 -0.49
N ASN A 28 0.80 -3.32 0.67
CA ASN A 28 -0.46 -2.77 1.16
C ASN A 28 -0.37 -2.21 2.59
N LYS A 29 0.81 -1.80 3.04
CA LYS A 29 1.04 -1.35 4.42
C LYS A 29 0.63 0.11 4.63
N PHE A 30 0.72 0.92 3.57
CA PHE A 30 0.40 2.33 3.62
C PHE A 30 -0.59 2.74 2.51
N CYS A 31 -1.34 3.79 2.78
CA CYS A 31 -2.31 4.38 1.88
C CYS A 31 -1.60 5.07 0.71
N LEU A 32 -1.99 4.74 -0.51
CA LEU A 32 -1.47 5.37 -1.73
C LEU A 32 -1.77 6.88 -1.80
N ASN A 33 -2.88 7.31 -1.19
CA ASN A 33 -3.40 8.67 -1.30
C ASN A 33 -2.80 9.64 -0.29
N CYS A 34 -2.58 9.20 0.96
CA CYS A 34 -2.10 10.07 2.05
C CYS A 34 -0.86 9.56 2.80
N GLY A 35 -0.39 8.34 2.53
CA GLY A 35 0.78 7.76 3.20
C GLY A 35 0.53 7.25 4.62
N ALA A 36 -0.71 7.29 5.13
CA ALA A 36 -1.05 6.71 6.43
C ALA A 36 -0.96 5.18 6.43
N GLU A 37 -0.59 4.59 7.56
CA GLU A 37 -0.58 3.13 7.73
C GLU A 37 -2.00 2.55 7.62
N THR A 38 -2.11 1.38 7.00
CA THR A 38 -3.39 0.72 6.71
C THR A 38 -3.44 -0.65 7.35
N ARG A 39 -4.63 -1.07 7.79
CA ARG A 39 -4.83 -2.40 8.34
C ARG A 39 -5.07 -3.43 7.24
N PRO A 40 -4.77 -4.73 7.48
CA PRO A 40 -5.18 -5.80 6.58
C PRO A 40 -6.68 -5.74 6.30
N ASN A 41 -7.08 -6.05 5.06
CA ASN A 41 -8.48 -6.13 4.61
C ASN A 41 -9.30 -4.84 4.72
N GLN A 42 -8.67 -3.69 4.93
CA GLN A 42 -9.35 -2.40 4.98
C GLN A 42 -9.70 -1.91 3.57
N ALA A 43 -10.99 -1.62 3.31
CA ALA A 43 -11.46 -1.16 2.00
C ALA A 43 -11.23 0.33 1.73
N PHE A 44 -11.26 1.16 2.78
CA PHE A 44 -11.10 2.62 2.70
C PHE A 44 -10.14 3.11 3.78
N CYS A 45 -9.29 4.08 3.46
CA CYS A 45 -8.38 4.67 4.44
C CYS A 45 -9.16 5.45 5.50
N ILE A 46 -9.04 5.06 6.77
CA ILE A 46 -9.71 5.77 7.89
C ILE A 46 -9.14 7.17 8.14
N GLN A 47 -7.99 7.51 7.56
CA GLN A 47 -7.35 8.82 7.73
C GLN A 47 -7.76 9.82 6.65
N CYS A 48 -7.96 9.39 5.40
CA CYS A 48 -8.28 10.30 4.29
C CYS A 48 -9.54 9.94 3.50
N GLY A 49 -10.24 8.85 3.84
CA GLY A 49 -11.42 8.36 3.13
C GLY A 49 -11.14 7.73 1.75
N GLY A 50 -9.90 7.82 1.23
CA GLY A 50 -9.54 7.28 -0.08
C GLY A 50 -9.63 5.75 -0.17
N PRO A 51 -9.96 5.19 -1.34
CA PRO A 51 -10.07 3.74 -1.52
C PRO A 51 -8.70 3.06 -1.37
N LEU A 52 -8.70 1.87 -0.76
CA LEU A 52 -7.52 1.03 -0.61
C LEU A 52 -7.71 -0.25 -1.43
N PRO A 53 -7.12 -0.33 -2.65
CA PRO A 53 -7.18 -1.56 -3.42
C PRO A 53 -6.43 -2.67 -2.66
N ARG A 54 -7.00 -3.87 -2.65
CA ARG A 54 -6.31 -5.08 -2.20
C ARG A 54 -5.12 -5.26 -3.13
N GLY A 55 -3.90 -5.04 -2.65
CA GLY A 55 -2.73 -5.30 -3.46
C GLY A 55 -2.49 -6.78 -3.58
N ILE A 56 -1.75 -7.08 -4.64
CA ILE A 56 -1.43 -8.41 -5.14
C ILE A 56 -0.58 -9.26 -4.19
N THR A 57 0.11 -8.67 -3.19
CA THR A 57 0.84 -9.42 -2.17
C THR A 57 0.05 -9.50 -0.86
N GLY A 58 -0.31 -10.72 -0.46
CA GLY A 58 -0.53 -11.05 0.95
C GLY A 58 -1.98 -11.28 1.41
N GLN A 59 -2.77 -12.04 0.66
CA GLN A 59 -3.61 -13.08 1.29
C GLN A 59 -3.09 -14.41 0.75
N LYS A 60 -2.00 -14.93 1.35
CA LYS A 60 -1.92 -16.38 1.50
C LYS A 60 -3.02 -16.71 2.50
N ASP A 61 -4.23 -16.79 2.00
CA ASP A 61 -5.30 -17.52 2.66
C ASP A 61 -4.68 -18.86 3.04
N LYS A 62 -4.40 -19.04 4.33
CA LYS A 62 -4.27 -20.38 4.88
C LYS A 62 -5.68 -20.98 4.86
N ILE A 63 -6.18 -21.24 3.66
CA ILE A 63 -7.24 -22.22 3.40
C ILE A 63 -6.54 -23.56 3.23
N ALA A 64 -6.36 -24.27 4.33
CA ALA A 64 -6.30 -25.72 4.32
C ALA A 64 -6.59 -26.19 5.75
N ALA A 65 -7.72 -26.90 5.86
CA ALA A 65 -8.09 -27.75 6.98
C ALA A 65 -7.08 -28.88 7.18
#